data_AF-A0A820FET5-F1
#
_entry.id   AF-A0A820FET5-F1
#
_cell.length_a   1.000
_cell.length_b   1.000
_cell.length_c   1.000
_cell.angle_alpha   90.00
_cell.angle_beta   90.00
_cell.angle_gamma   90.00
#
_symmetry.space_group_name_H-M   'P 1'
#
loop_
_entity.id
_entity.type
_entity.pdbx_description
1 polymer ?
#
loop_
_entity_poly.entity_id
_entity_poly.type
_entity_poly.pdbx_seq_one_letter_code
_entity_poly.pdbx_strand_id
1 'polypeptide(L)'
;MKSLTLFFLLSVLIYSINGKINSSDNKIFSHVNIYSNLAEIIEPLGKLPLEFSNEEWSYIRPDTLTLIGPNVNVTEQIITEKKTSLNNQKIYIRSPTSTNTNIKYIKGVMIDEDRNLVQFTDNFIGTEPIYLTVSPDSILHILPPPESKFYVNFKFNSKDNVYTSYLRSNLNWKTCYQLNLFEESIDPILIAMANIRNDGKTKLNIKHANLFGGDINLRMPQSSLNRHSVQKYAIVENLQFDAVMPALSAPPSIEEGQEFVGLYKFSINQSFAIDGKTNYMLPMFRPSVTIERIKRINKKTVSITLK
;
A
#
# COMPACT_ATOMS: atom_id res chain seq x y z
N MET A 1 -11.01 -46.39 -45.29
CA MET A 1 -10.33 -46.09 -44.00
C MET A 1 -9.70 -44.68 -44.03
N LYS A 2 -10.50 -43.61 -43.96
CA LYS A 2 -10.04 -42.19 -43.96
C LYS A 2 -10.85 -41.33 -42.99
N SER A 3 -10.97 -41.76 -41.73
CA SER A 3 -11.75 -41.03 -40.71
C SER A 3 -10.98 -40.77 -39.40
N LEU A 4 -9.82 -41.41 -39.20
CA LEU A 4 -9.10 -41.32 -37.92
C LEU A 4 -8.24 -40.06 -37.78
N THR A 5 -7.86 -39.41 -38.89
CA THR A 5 -6.99 -38.23 -38.87
C THR A 5 -7.70 -36.93 -38.53
N LEU A 6 -9.01 -36.82 -38.80
CA LEU A 6 -9.77 -35.60 -38.50
C LEU A 6 -10.09 -35.46 -37.00
N PHE A 7 -10.30 -36.59 -36.31
CA PHE A 7 -10.56 -36.61 -34.86
C PHE A 7 -9.32 -36.25 -34.03
N PHE A 8 -8.12 -36.62 -34.49
CA PHE A 8 -6.86 -36.24 -33.83
C PHE A 8 -6.52 -34.75 -34.02
N LEU A 9 -6.87 -34.16 -35.16
CA LEU A 9 -6.67 -32.73 -35.39
C LEU A 9 -7.67 -31.87 -34.61
N LEU A 10 -8.90 -32.35 -34.41
CA LEU A 10 -9.90 -31.65 -33.59
C LEU A 10 -9.61 -31.75 -32.09
N SER A 11 -9.09 -32.88 -31.60
CA SER A 11 -8.72 -33.03 -30.19
C SER A 11 -7.48 -32.21 -29.80
N VAL A 12 -6.52 -32.04 -30.72
CA VAL A 12 -5.37 -31.12 -30.52
C VAL A 12 -5.81 -29.65 -30.56
N LEU A 13 -6.81 -29.30 -31.39
CA LEU A 13 -7.35 -27.93 -31.43
C LEU A 13 -8.15 -27.58 -30.16
N ILE A 14 -8.89 -28.53 -29.59
CA ILE A 14 -9.65 -28.32 -28.34
C ILE A 14 -8.73 -28.28 -27.11
N TYR A 15 -7.61 -29.01 -27.11
CA TYR A 15 -6.62 -28.91 -26.03
C TYR A 15 -5.82 -27.60 -26.06
N SER A 16 -5.66 -26.97 -27.22
CA SER A 16 -4.98 -25.67 -27.34
C SER A 16 -5.82 -24.48 -26.84
N ILE A 17 -7.16 -24.63 -26.80
CA ILE A 17 -8.07 -23.56 -26.36
C ILE A 17 -8.32 -23.59 -24.83
N ASN A 18 -8.06 -24.73 -24.17
CA ASN A 18 -8.17 -24.87 -22.71
C ASN A 18 -6.83 -24.88 -21.98
N GLY A 19 -5.79 -24.35 -22.63
CA GLY A 19 -4.62 -23.83 -21.93
C GLY A 19 -5.08 -22.67 -21.05
N LYS A 20 -5.54 -23.00 -19.83
CA LYS A 20 -5.42 -22.12 -18.67
C LYS A 20 -4.01 -21.56 -18.77
N ILE A 21 -3.92 -20.30 -19.22
CA ILE A 21 -2.85 -19.42 -18.82
C ILE A 21 -3.00 -19.43 -17.31
N ASN A 22 -2.25 -20.32 -16.66
CA ASN A 22 -1.90 -20.14 -15.28
C ASN A 22 -1.46 -18.69 -15.22
N SER A 23 -2.29 -17.88 -14.56
CA SER A 23 -1.90 -16.61 -14.00
C SER A 23 -0.63 -16.91 -13.23
N SER A 24 0.51 -16.84 -13.92
CA SER A 24 1.76 -16.58 -13.26
C SER A 24 1.44 -15.34 -12.44
N ASP A 25 1.59 -15.46 -11.13
CA ASP A 25 1.71 -14.32 -10.24
C ASP A 25 2.84 -13.46 -10.82
N ASN A 26 2.52 -12.62 -11.80
CA ASN A 26 3.37 -11.56 -12.27
C ASN A 26 3.41 -10.62 -11.07
N LYS A 27 4.33 -10.92 -10.15
CA LYS A 27 4.62 -10.10 -9.00
C LYS A 27 4.99 -8.74 -9.58
N ILE A 28 4.06 -7.80 -9.46
CA ILE A 28 4.29 -6.42 -9.83
C ILE A 28 5.31 -5.91 -8.81
N PHE A 29 6.48 -5.52 -9.29
CA PHE A 29 7.53 -4.94 -8.47
C PHE A 29 7.49 -3.42 -8.62
N SER A 30 7.33 -2.73 -7.50
CA SER A 30 7.21 -1.26 -7.47
C SER A 30 8.56 -0.61 -7.12
N HIS A 31 8.80 0.58 -7.67
CA HIS A 31 9.76 1.53 -7.09
C HIS A 31 9.03 2.36 -6.04
N VAL A 32 9.66 2.58 -4.89
CA VAL A 32 8.98 3.21 -3.76
C VAL A 32 9.83 4.33 -3.16
N ASN A 33 9.27 5.53 -3.06
CA ASN A 33 9.86 6.62 -2.28
C ASN A 33 9.12 6.73 -0.95
N ILE A 34 9.74 6.36 0.16
CA ILE A 34 9.12 6.39 1.50
C ILE A 34 9.60 7.62 2.25
N TYR A 35 8.67 8.49 2.63
CA TYR A 35 8.89 9.64 3.49
C TYR A 35 8.37 9.34 4.90
N SER A 36 8.49 10.28 5.83
CA SER A 36 8.13 10.06 7.24
C SER A 36 6.65 9.73 7.48
N ASN A 37 5.76 10.18 6.60
CA ASN A 37 4.30 10.03 6.77
C ASN A 37 3.55 9.65 5.48
N LEU A 38 4.26 9.48 4.37
CA LEU A 38 3.68 9.11 3.08
C LEU A 38 4.69 8.31 2.27
N ALA A 39 4.23 7.56 1.29
CA ALA A 39 5.08 6.94 0.31
C ALA A 39 4.52 7.14 -1.09
N GLU A 40 5.38 7.42 -2.05
CA GLU A 40 5.06 7.35 -3.47
C GLU A 40 5.30 5.92 -3.95
N ILE A 41 4.28 5.33 -4.58
CA ILE A 41 4.37 4.03 -5.24
C ILE A 41 4.43 4.29 -6.73
N ILE A 42 5.47 3.78 -7.38
CA ILE A 42 5.63 3.80 -8.84
C ILE A 42 5.66 2.37 -9.33
N GLU A 43 4.70 2.00 -10.17
CA GLU A 43 4.57 0.64 -10.69
C GLU A 43 4.29 0.63 -12.19
N PRO A 44 4.70 -0.44 -12.92
CA PRO A 44 4.32 -0.59 -14.32
C PRO A 44 2.81 -0.48 -14.50
N LEU A 45 2.34 0.22 -15.54
CA LEU A 45 0.92 0.37 -15.80
C LEU A 45 0.26 -1.00 -15.99
N GLY A 46 -0.66 -1.34 -15.09
CA GLY A 46 -1.47 -2.54 -15.17
C GLY A 46 -2.57 -2.45 -16.23
N LYS A 47 -3.42 -3.48 -16.28
CA LYS A 47 -4.61 -3.49 -17.14
C LYS A 47 -5.60 -2.42 -16.66
N LEU A 48 -6.05 -1.55 -17.57
CA LEU A 48 -7.09 -0.56 -17.29
C LEU A 48 -8.51 -1.18 -17.37
N PRO A 49 -9.46 -0.71 -16.55
CA PRO A 49 -9.26 0.24 -15.44
C PRO A 49 -8.47 -0.38 -14.28
N LEU A 50 -7.66 0.43 -13.60
CA LEU A 50 -7.00 0.00 -12.36
C LEU A 50 -8.06 -0.25 -11.30
N GLU A 51 -7.95 -1.36 -10.57
CA GLU A 51 -8.90 -1.76 -9.52
C GLU A 51 -8.24 -1.65 -8.14
N PHE A 52 -8.92 -0.99 -7.21
CA PHE A 52 -8.53 -0.89 -5.80
C PHE A 52 -9.68 -1.32 -4.91
N SER A 53 -9.38 -2.08 -3.86
CA SER A 53 -10.33 -2.32 -2.77
C SER A 53 -10.62 -1.03 -1.99
N ASN A 54 -11.75 -0.96 -1.29
CA ASN A 54 -12.07 0.17 -0.41
C ASN A 54 -10.95 0.46 0.60
N GLU A 55 -10.33 -0.58 1.16
CA GLU A 55 -9.25 -0.41 2.11
C GLU A 55 -7.98 0.15 1.46
N GLU A 56 -7.55 -0.36 0.31
CA GLU A 56 -6.40 0.21 -0.40
C GLU A 56 -6.65 1.66 -0.80
N TRP A 57 -7.85 1.94 -1.32
CA TRP A 57 -8.27 3.28 -1.71
C TRP A 57 -8.25 4.25 -0.53
N SER A 58 -8.62 3.80 0.67
CA SER A 58 -8.61 4.65 1.88
C SER A 58 -7.22 5.17 2.27
N TYR A 59 -6.15 4.50 1.81
CA TYR A 59 -4.78 4.94 2.03
C TYR A 59 -4.20 5.72 0.86
N ILE A 60 -4.80 5.62 -0.34
CA ILE A 60 -4.37 6.33 -1.53
C ILE A 60 -4.92 7.75 -1.49
N ARG A 61 -4.08 8.73 -1.81
CA ARG A 61 -4.53 10.12 -1.99
C ARG A 61 -5.05 10.28 -3.45
N PRO A 62 -6.37 10.41 -3.69
CA PRO A 62 -6.92 10.25 -5.05
C PRO A 62 -6.41 11.28 -6.08
N ASP A 63 -6.11 12.50 -5.62
CA ASP A 63 -5.57 13.60 -6.43
C ASP A 63 -4.11 13.41 -6.85
N THR A 64 -3.44 12.38 -6.33
CA THR A 64 -2.03 12.08 -6.65
C THR A 64 -1.87 10.94 -7.65
N LEU A 65 -2.94 10.21 -7.92
CA LEU A 65 -2.90 9.07 -8.82
C LEU A 65 -2.84 9.55 -10.26
N THR A 66 -1.71 9.29 -10.93
CA THR A 66 -1.43 9.73 -12.29
C THR A 66 -0.58 8.72 -13.06
N LEU A 67 -0.40 8.98 -14.36
CA LEU A 67 0.52 8.24 -15.21
C LEU A 67 1.80 9.04 -15.43
N ILE A 68 2.94 8.39 -15.28
CA ILE A 68 4.26 8.96 -15.55
C ILE A 68 4.98 8.12 -16.60
N GLY A 69 5.84 8.77 -17.38
CA GLY A 69 6.65 8.11 -18.40
C GLY A 69 7.03 9.07 -19.52
N PRO A 70 7.91 8.64 -20.43
CA PRO A 70 8.28 9.44 -21.60
C PRO A 70 7.05 9.73 -22.46
N ASN A 71 6.88 10.99 -22.86
CA ASN A 71 5.83 11.44 -23.75
C ASN A 71 4.40 11.10 -23.31
N VAL A 72 4.18 10.82 -22.02
CA VAL A 72 2.85 10.54 -21.48
C VAL A 72 2.10 11.85 -21.30
N ASN A 73 0.97 11.99 -22.00
CA ASN A 73 0.02 13.06 -21.78
C ASN A 73 -1.35 12.47 -21.44
N VAL A 74 -1.79 12.67 -20.20
CA VAL A 74 -3.10 12.24 -19.72
C VAL A 74 -4.14 13.31 -20.09
N THR A 75 -5.10 12.94 -20.92
CA THR A 75 -6.17 13.84 -21.36
C THR A 75 -7.43 13.73 -20.50
N GLU A 76 -7.67 12.57 -19.90
CA GLU A 76 -8.82 12.33 -19.04
C GLU A 76 -8.49 11.28 -17.99
N GLN A 77 -9.00 11.49 -16.78
CA GLN A 77 -8.98 10.53 -15.69
C GLN A 77 -10.39 10.39 -15.13
N ILE A 78 -10.88 9.17 -15.07
CA ILE A 78 -12.22 8.84 -14.55
C ILE A 78 -12.04 7.92 -13.35
N ILE A 79 -12.54 8.36 -12.20
CA ILE A 79 -12.60 7.56 -10.98
C ILE A 79 -14.04 7.14 -10.77
N THR A 80 -14.29 5.83 -10.75
CA THR A 80 -15.62 5.26 -10.52
C THR A 80 -15.60 4.41 -9.27
N GLU A 81 -16.43 4.76 -8.29
CA GLU A 81 -16.75 3.85 -7.21
C GLU A 81 -17.86 2.90 -7.66
N LYS A 82 -17.59 1.59 -7.55
CA LYS A 82 -18.60 0.55 -7.70
C LYS A 82 -18.96 0.02 -6.32
N LYS A 83 -20.04 0.53 -5.78
CA LYS A 83 -20.73 -0.04 -4.61
C LYS A 83 -21.78 -1.02 -5.11
N THR A 84 -21.86 -2.22 -4.55
CA THR A 84 -23.02 -3.07 -4.86
C THR A 84 -24.20 -2.52 -4.06
N SER A 85 -25.28 -2.20 -4.76
CA SER A 85 -26.46 -1.67 -4.08
C SER A 85 -27.04 -2.69 -3.12
N LEU A 86 -27.52 -2.19 -1.98
CA LEU A 86 -28.31 -2.98 -1.03
C LEU A 86 -29.78 -3.08 -1.47
N ASN A 87 -30.17 -2.41 -2.55
CA ASN A 87 -31.52 -2.49 -3.11
C ASN A 87 -31.85 -3.92 -3.52
N ASN A 88 -33.10 -4.30 -3.25
CA ASN A 88 -33.68 -5.64 -3.38
C ASN A 88 -33.04 -6.72 -2.49
N GLN A 89 -32.17 -6.37 -1.55
CA GLN A 89 -31.63 -7.33 -0.60
C GLN A 89 -32.60 -7.60 0.55
N LYS A 90 -32.65 -8.86 0.98
CA LYS A 90 -33.38 -9.27 2.18
C LYS A 90 -32.64 -8.78 3.42
N ILE A 91 -33.39 -8.13 4.31
CA ILE A 91 -32.88 -7.56 5.55
C ILE A 91 -33.81 -7.93 6.72
N TYR A 92 -33.29 -7.82 7.93
CA TYR A 92 -34.06 -7.91 9.16
C TYR A 92 -34.21 -6.51 9.75
N ILE A 93 -35.44 -6.13 10.08
CA ILE A 93 -35.74 -4.83 10.70
C ILE A 93 -36.14 -5.05 12.14
N ARG A 94 -35.58 -4.28 13.07
CA ARG A 94 -36.03 -4.26 14.46
C ARG A 94 -37.51 -3.83 14.51
N SER A 95 -38.36 -4.71 15.06
CA SER A 95 -39.78 -4.44 15.20
C SER A 95 -40.00 -3.20 16.07
N PRO A 96 -40.96 -2.31 15.72
CA PRO A 96 -41.35 -1.18 16.57
C PRO A 96 -41.80 -1.58 17.98
N THR A 97 -42.23 -2.84 18.14
CA THR A 97 -42.65 -3.41 19.43
C THR A 97 -41.50 -3.99 20.26
N SER A 98 -40.26 -3.91 19.75
CA SER A 98 -39.07 -4.37 20.46
C SER A 98 -38.75 -3.48 21.64
N THR A 99 -38.39 -4.08 22.76
CA THR A 99 -37.81 -3.36 23.91
C THR A 99 -36.28 -3.51 23.90
N ASN A 100 -35.59 -2.83 24.82
CA ASN A 100 -34.14 -2.98 24.97
C ASN A 100 -33.73 -4.37 25.51
N THR A 101 -34.64 -5.09 26.15
CA THR A 101 -34.39 -6.41 26.74
C THR A 101 -34.92 -7.56 25.89
N ASN A 102 -35.78 -7.28 24.90
CA ASN A 102 -36.32 -8.27 23.98
C ASN A 102 -36.41 -7.69 22.56
N ILE A 103 -35.36 -7.92 21.77
CA ILE A 103 -35.27 -7.43 20.41
C ILE A 103 -35.93 -8.44 19.47
N LYS A 104 -36.98 -8.00 18.77
CA LYS A 104 -37.67 -8.78 17.74
C LYS A 104 -37.32 -8.24 16.36
N TYR A 105 -37.13 -9.13 15.40
CA TYR A 105 -36.83 -8.78 14.02
C TYR A 105 -37.94 -9.22 13.08
N ILE A 106 -38.23 -8.40 12.08
CA ILE A 106 -39.20 -8.64 11.02
C ILE A 106 -38.44 -8.71 9.69
N LYS A 107 -38.82 -9.63 8.80
CA LYS A 107 -38.20 -9.73 7.47
C LYS A 107 -38.72 -8.63 6.54
N GLY A 108 -37.80 -8.03 5.80
CA GLY A 108 -38.12 -7.07 4.76
C GLY A 108 -37.13 -7.13 3.59
N VAL A 109 -37.41 -6.32 2.57
CA VAL A 109 -36.59 -6.12 1.38
C VAL A 109 -36.27 -4.65 1.27
N MET A 110 -34.97 -4.32 1.25
CA MET A 110 -34.52 -2.94 1.02
C MET A 110 -34.95 -2.50 -0.38
N ILE A 111 -35.71 -1.42 -0.50
CA ILE A 111 -36.17 -0.88 -1.78
C ILE A 111 -35.26 0.26 -2.22
N ASP A 112 -34.84 1.09 -1.27
CA ASP A 112 -33.98 2.24 -1.52
C ASP A 112 -33.05 2.47 -0.31
N GLU A 113 -31.78 2.16 -0.50
CA GLU A 113 -30.75 2.28 0.53
C GLU A 113 -30.49 3.73 0.97
N ASP A 114 -30.61 4.72 0.07
CA ASP A 114 -30.32 6.12 0.39
C ASP A 114 -31.37 6.72 1.31
N ARG A 115 -32.62 6.27 1.16
CA ARG A 115 -33.76 6.67 1.99
C ARG A 115 -34.07 5.68 3.11
N ASN A 116 -33.31 4.60 3.22
CA ASN A 116 -33.60 3.45 4.08
C ASN A 116 -35.06 2.96 3.95
N LEU A 117 -35.59 2.97 2.72
CA LEU A 117 -36.95 2.54 2.43
C LEU A 117 -36.99 1.02 2.33
N VAL A 118 -37.85 0.39 3.12
CA VAL A 118 -37.95 -1.07 3.20
C VAL A 118 -39.39 -1.51 2.99
N GLN A 119 -39.56 -2.59 2.24
CA GLN A 119 -40.82 -3.30 2.08
C GLN A 119 -40.87 -4.47 3.05
N PHE A 120 -41.90 -4.56 3.90
CA PHE A 120 -42.08 -5.74 4.74
C PHE A 120 -42.54 -6.95 3.94
N THR A 121 -42.02 -8.13 4.30
CA THR A 121 -42.37 -9.40 3.66
C THR A 121 -43.04 -10.40 4.60
N ASP A 122 -43.03 -10.15 5.92
CA ASP A 122 -43.76 -11.00 6.86
C ASP A 122 -45.26 -10.69 6.80
N ASN A 123 -46.08 -11.73 6.94
CA ASN A 123 -47.54 -11.75 6.80
C ASN A 123 -48.24 -10.65 7.63
N PHE A 124 -48.36 -9.46 7.07
CA PHE A 124 -49.32 -8.47 7.52
C PHE A 124 -50.69 -8.86 6.96
N ILE A 125 -51.74 -8.69 7.77
CA ILE A 125 -53.11 -9.15 7.51
C ILE A 125 -53.78 -8.40 6.33
N GLY A 126 -53.06 -7.49 5.66
CA GLY A 126 -53.53 -6.72 4.50
C GLY A 126 -53.04 -7.29 3.17
N THR A 127 -53.80 -7.03 2.11
CA THR A 127 -53.47 -7.40 0.72
C THR A 127 -52.41 -6.49 0.08
N GLU A 128 -52.00 -5.42 0.76
CA GLU A 128 -51.08 -4.42 0.22
C GLU A 128 -49.69 -4.47 0.89
N PRO A 129 -48.60 -4.30 0.10
CA PRO A 129 -47.25 -4.21 0.65
C PRO A 129 -47.07 -2.93 1.47
N ILE A 130 -46.53 -3.08 2.68
CA ILE A 130 -46.21 -1.95 3.58
C ILE A 130 -44.77 -1.51 3.32
N TYR A 131 -44.60 -0.21 3.04
CA TYR A 131 -43.30 0.44 2.87
C TYR A 131 -43.05 1.42 4.02
N LEU A 132 -41.87 1.36 4.63
CA LEU A 132 -41.47 2.32 5.68
C LEU A 132 -40.02 2.72 5.52
N THR A 133 -39.72 3.96 5.88
CA THR A 133 -38.36 4.42 6.14
C THR A 133 -37.94 3.99 7.53
N VAL A 134 -36.79 3.34 7.67
CA VAL A 134 -36.31 2.79 8.94
C VAL A 134 -34.98 3.45 9.31
N SER A 135 -34.72 3.63 10.61
CA SER A 135 -33.38 4.07 11.06
C SER A 135 -32.31 3.04 10.65
N PRO A 136 -31.12 3.46 10.18
CA PRO A 136 -30.03 2.55 9.83
C PRO A 136 -29.67 1.56 10.96
N ASP A 137 -29.68 2.02 12.21
CA ASP A 137 -29.35 1.20 13.39
C ASP A 137 -30.40 0.10 13.68
N SER A 138 -31.56 0.20 13.06
CA SER A 138 -32.64 -0.80 13.16
C SER A 138 -32.60 -1.83 12.04
N ILE A 139 -31.66 -1.72 11.10
CA ILE A 139 -31.52 -2.63 9.96
C ILE A 139 -30.35 -3.58 10.22
N LEU A 140 -30.63 -4.87 10.13
CA LEU A 140 -29.64 -5.93 10.20
C LEU A 140 -29.57 -6.63 8.85
N HIS A 141 -28.42 -6.47 8.17
CA HIS A 141 -28.18 -7.05 6.86
C HIS A 141 -27.85 -8.54 6.99
N ILE A 142 -28.47 -9.39 6.15
CA ILE A 142 -28.25 -10.85 6.17
C ILE A 142 -26.86 -11.20 5.63
N LEU A 143 -26.40 -10.45 4.63
CA LEU A 143 -25.05 -10.50 4.12
C LEU A 143 -24.35 -9.21 4.53
N PRO A 144 -23.06 -9.25 4.92
CA PRO A 144 -22.31 -8.02 5.09
C PRO A 144 -22.41 -7.21 3.79
N PRO A 145 -22.61 -5.89 3.87
CA PRO A 145 -22.62 -5.05 2.69
C PRO A 145 -21.31 -5.29 1.93
N PRO A 146 -21.37 -5.61 0.63
CA PRO A 146 -20.17 -5.88 -0.14
C PRO A 146 -19.29 -4.64 -0.17
N GLU A 147 -17.98 -4.87 -0.05
CA GLU A 147 -17.00 -3.80 -0.02
C GLU A 147 -17.01 -3.01 -1.33
N SER A 148 -16.98 -1.67 -1.24
CA SER A 148 -16.80 -0.81 -2.40
C SER A 148 -15.50 -1.17 -3.13
N LYS A 149 -15.55 -1.07 -4.45
CA LYS A 149 -14.35 -1.12 -5.30
C LYS A 149 -14.19 0.18 -6.04
N PHE A 150 -12.96 0.64 -6.17
CA PHE A 150 -12.63 1.86 -6.89
C PHE A 150 -11.92 1.51 -8.19
N TYR A 151 -12.41 2.08 -9.28
CA TYR A 151 -11.88 1.89 -10.62
C TYR A 151 -11.33 3.19 -11.14
N VAL A 152 -10.08 3.19 -11.61
CA VAL A 152 -9.45 4.37 -12.18
C VAL A 152 -9.10 4.07 -13.63
N ASN A 153 -9.69 4.85 -14.53
CA ASN A 153 -9.41 4.75 -15.95
C ASN A 153 -8.72 6.03 -16.43
N PHE A 154 -7.85 5.88 -17.41
CA PHE A 154 -7.12 6.99 -18.02
C PHE A 154 -7.35 6.97 -19.52
N LYS A 155 -7.52 8.15 -20.12
CA LYS A 155 -7.24 8.38 -21.54
C LYS A 155 -5.92 9.13 -21.63
N PHE A 156 -4.97 8.56 -22.36
CA PHE A 156 -3.65 9.12 -22.51
C PHE A 156 -3.05 8.74 -23.86
N ASN A 157 -2.10 9.54 -24.32
CA ASN A 157 -1.30 9.24 -25.49
C ASN A 157 0.13 8.90 -25.03
N SER A 158 0.61 7.70 -25.35
CA SER A 158 2.02 7.35 -25.26
C SER A 158 2.31 6.12 -26.14
N LYS A 159 3.55 6.02 -26.62
CA LYS A 159 4.10 4.83 -27.29
C LYS A 159 5.19 4.15 -26.45
N ASP A 160 5.55 4.77 -25.33
CA ASP A 160 6.66 4.38 -24.47
C ASP A 160 6.15 3.63 -23.23
N ASN A 161 7.07 3.18 -22.38
CA ASN A 161 6.72 2.55 -21.11
C ASN A 161 6.01 3.57 -20.20
N VAL A 162 4.82 3.20 -19.73
CA VAL A 162 4.00 4.01 -18.84
C VAL A 162 3.94 3.35 -17.47
N TYR A 163 4.04 4.17 -16.44
CA TYR A 163 3.98 3.76 -15.05
C TYR A 163 2.85 4.50 -14.36
N THR A 164 2.23 3.86 -13.39
CA THR A 164 1.29 4.49 -12.47
C THR A 164 2.08 5.04 -11.28
N SER A 165 1.86 6.31 -10.92
CA SER A 165 2.38 6.90 -9.68
C SER A 165 1.23 7.39 -8.79
N TYR A 166 1.32 7.16 -7.48
CA TYR A 166 0.39 7.68 -6.48
C TYR A 166 1.00 7.70 -5.09
N LEU A 167 0.46 8.55 -4.21
CA LEU A 167 0.83 8.62 -2.81
C LEU A 167 -0.07 7.73 -1.96
N ARG A 168 0.55 6.98 -1.03
CA ARG A 168 -0.09 6.19 0.02
C ARG A 168 0.31 6.68 1.41
N SER A 169 -0.62 6.64 2.37
CA SER A 169 -0.37 7.06 3.77
C SER A 169 -0.03 5.90 4.72
N ASN A 170 -0.28 4.65 4.32
CA ASN A 170 -0.06 3.46 5.15
C ASN A 170 1.38 2.92 5.14
N LEU A 171 2.25 3.49 4.32
CA LEU A 171 3.65 3.11 4.25
C LEU A 171 4.51 4.29 4.72
N ASN A 172 5.22 4.08 5.82
CA ASN A 172 6.09 5.09 6.42
C ASN A 172 7.37 4.42 6.94
N TRP A 173 8.37 5.24 7.25
CA TRP A 173 9.58 4.74 7.88
C TRP A 173 10.11 5.70 8.93
N LYS A 174 10.92 5.16 9.83
CA LYS A 174 11.67 5.93 10.82
C LYS A 174 12.98 5.23 11.17
N THR A 175 13.97 5.99 11.62
CA THR A 175 15.16 5.41 12.24
C THR A 175 14.83 4.91 13.65
N CYS A 176 15.26 3.70 13.96
CA CYS A 176 15.22 3.09 15.28
C CYS A 176 16.66 2.81 15.72
N TYR A 177 16.96 3.00 16.99
CA TYR A 177 18.28 2.74 17.54
C TYR A 177 18.20 1.63 18.59
N GLN A 178 19.07 0.64 18.47
CA GLN A 178 19.28 -0.38 19.47
C GLN A 178 20.66 -0.19 20.10
N LEU A 179 20.67 0.10 21.41
CA LEU A 179 21.90 0.21 22.19
C LEU A 179 22.15 -1.13 22.89
N ASN A 180 23.22 -1.81 22.49
CA ASN A 180 23.67 -3.04 23.11
C ASN A 180 24.72 -2.72 24.18
N LEU A 181 24.40 -3.02 25.44
CA LEU A 181 25.24 -2.79 26.62
C LEU A 181 25.72 -4.13 27.21
N PHE A 182 26.07 -5.11 26.37
CA PHE A 182 26.43 -6.44 26.85
C PHE A 182 27.85 -6.46 27.39
N GLU A 183 27.97 -6.79 28.68
CA GLU A 183 29.19 -6.98 29.47
C GLU A 183 30.11 -5.75 29.64
N GLU A 184 30.69 -5.60 30.82
CA GLU A 184 31.55 -4.44 31.15
C GLU A 184 32.87 -4.39 30.35
N SER A 185 33.16 -5.46 29.59
CA SER A 185 34.37 -5.69 28.79
C SER A 185 34.20 -5.44 27.29
N ILE A 186 32.97 -5.22 26.79
CA ILE A 186 32.71 -4.97 25.37
C ILE A 186 32.27 -3.51 25.19
N ASP A 187 32.88 -2.82 24.22
CA ASP A 187 32.47 -1.46 23.89
C ASP A 187 30.99 -1.43 23.50
N PRO A 188 30.20 -0.49 24.03
CA PRO A 188 28.79 -0.38 23.76
C PRO A 188 28.54 -0.13 22.27
N ILE A 189 27.63 -0.91 21.67
CA ILE A 189 27.35 -0.85 20.23
C ILE A 189 25.96 -0.23 20.03
N LEU A 190 25.90 0.88 19.29
CA LEU A 190 24.64 1.45 18.81
C LEU A 190 24.40 1.01 17.38
N ILE A 191 23.29 0.29 17.18
CA ILE A 191 22.86 -0.18 15.86
C ILE A 191 21.70 0.71 15.43
N ALA A 192 21.88 1.45 14.33
CA ALA A 192 20.77 2.12 13.66
C ALA A 192 20.07 1.14 12.73
N MET A 193 18.74 1.19 12.72
CA MET A 193 17.89 0.38 11.85
C MET A 193 16.79 1.24 11.25
N ALA A 194 16.49 1.04 9.97
CA ALA A 194 15.29 1.58 9.37
C ALA A 194 14.12 0.68 9.75
N ASN A 195 13.13 1.27 10.40
CA ASN A 195 11.85 0.63 10.68
C ASN A 195 10.85 1.10 9.62
N ILE A 196 10.61 0.26 8.62
CA ILE A 196 9.64 0.51 7.56
C ILE A 196 8.33 -0.18 7.94
N ARG A 197 7.24 0.57 8.05
CA ARG A 197 5.95 0.07 8.52
C ARG A 197 4.94 0.09 7.39
N ASN A 198 4.28 -1.05 7.16
CA ASN A 198 3.14 -1.18 6.27
C ASN A 198 1.88 -1.44 7.10
N ASP A 199 1.09 -0.39 7.30
CA ASP A 199 -0.19 -0.44 8.01
C ASP A 199 -1.35 -0.91 7.13
N GLY A 200 -1.13 -1.17 5.83
CA GLY A 200 -2.14 -1.74 4.96
C GLY A 200 -2.24 -3.27 5.14
N LYS A 201 -3.30 -3.89 4.61
CA LYS A 201 -3.39 -5.37 4.57
C LYS A 201 -2.65 -5.99 3.39
N THR A 202 -2.37 -5.21 2.35
CA THR A 202 -1.78 -5.74 1.13
C THR A 202 -0.27 -5.81 1.21
N LYS A 203 0.26 -6.93 0.74
CA LYS A 203 1.70 -7.15 0.57
C LYS A 203 2.21 -6.26 -0.56
N LEU A 204 3.33 -5.59 -0.34
CA LEU A 204 4.00 -4.78 -1.35
C LEU A 204 5.31 -5.45 -1.76
N ASN A 205 5.47 -5.77 -3.04
CA ASN A 205 6.74 -6.25 -3.60
C ASN A 205 7.50 -5.04 -4.15
N ILE A 206 8.69 -4.80 -3.60
CA ILE A 206 9.49 -3.61 -3.86
C ILE A 206 10.72 -4.05 -4.64
N LYS A 207 10.95 -3.44 -5.82
CA LYS A 207 12.18 -3.64 -6.58
C LYS A 207 13.33 -2.84 -5.96
N HIS A 208 13.05 -1.57 -5.71
CA HIS A 208 13.95 -0.56 -5.17
C HIS A 208 13.16 0.38 -4.26
N ALA A 209 13.76 0.82 -3.17
CA ALA A 209 13.18 1.86 -2.31
C ALA A 209 14.17 2.97 -2.01
N ASN A 210 13.66 4.20 -1.94
CA ASN A 210 14.36 5.34 -1.37
C ASN A 210 13.68 5.74 -0.06
N LEU A 211 14.46 5.89 1.00
CA LEU A 211 14.00 6.36 2.30
C LEU A 211 14.43 7.80 2.48
N PHE A 212 13.46 8.71 2.62
CA PHE A 212 13.69 10.13 2.80
C PHE A 212 13.45 10.55 4.25
N GLY A 213 14.44 11.17 4.87
CA GLY A 213 14.39 11.61 6.26
C GLY A 213 15.04 12.98 6.43
N GLY A 214 14.44 13.84 7.24
CA GLY A 214 14.93 15.18 7.53
C GLY A 214 14.77 15.48 9.00
N ASP A 215 15.64 14.89 9.83
CA ASP A 215 15.96 15.37 11.19
C ASP A 215 17.15 14.57 11.79
N ILE A 216 18.21 14.38 11.00
CA ILE A 216 19.50 13.99 11.57
C ILE A 216 20.33 15.26 11.61
N ASN A 217 20.32 15.96 12.75
CA ASN A 217 21.31 17.00 13.05
C ASN A 217 22.69 16.34 13.19
N LEU A 218 23.27 15.86 12.09
CA LEU A 218 24.69 15.59 12.01
C LEU A 218 25.33 16.95 11.81
N ARG A 219 25.71 17.61 12.89
CA ARG A 219 26.64 18.74 12.80
C ARG A 219 27.98 18.18 12.32
N MET A 220 28.11 17.92 11.03
CA MET A 220 29.42 17.76 10.42
C MET A 220 30.19 19.06 10.64
N PRO A 221 31.44 19.01 11.13
CA PRO A 221 32.29 20.18 11.07
C PRO A 221 32.44 20.55 9.60
N GLN A 222 31.95 21.73 9.23
CA GLN A 222 32.11 22.29 7.89
C GLN A 222 33.60 22.47 7.58
N SER A 223 34.25 21.44 7.05
CA SER A 223 35.50 21.62 6.31
C SER A 223 35.13 22.06 4.89
N SER A 224 34.95 23.37 4.77
CA SER A 224 35.29 24.19 3.59
C SER A 224 35.22 23.46 2.24
N LEU A 225 34.04 23.37 1.63
CA LEU A 225 33.94 23.12 0.20
C LEU A 225 32.95 24.10 -0.44
N ASN A 226 33.46 24.75 -1.48
CA ASN A 226 32.94 25.90 -2.19
C ASN A 226 31.46 25.83 -2.52
N ARG A 227 30.76 26.92 -2.21
CA ARG A 227 29.48 27.29 -2.83
C ARG A 227 29.68 27.41 -4.33
N HIS A 228 29.36 26.39 -5.11
CA HIS A 228 29.21 26.50 -6.55
C HIS A 228 27.78 26.15 -6.93
N SER A 229 27.10 27.18 -7.44
CA SER A 229 25.92 27.17 -8.32
C SER A 229 24.79 26.18 -8.01
N VAL A 230 23.71 26.75 -7.49
CA VAL A 230 22.34 26.26 -7.68
C VAL A 230 22.06 26.17 -9.18
N GLN A 231 22.26 24.99 -9.77
CA GLN A 231 21.68 24.66 -11.07
C GLN A 231 20.34 23.97 -10.81
N LYS A 232 19.28 24.58 -11.34
CA LYS A 232 17.98 23.94 -11.52
C LYS A 232 18.21 22.66 -12.32
N TYR A 233 18.03 21.50 -11.69
CA TYR A 233 17.99 20.23 -12.39
C TYR A 233 16.61 19.60 -12.28
N ALA A 234 16.10 19.23 -13.44
CA ALA A 234 14.84 18.55 -13.66
C ALA A 234 14.84 17.18 -12.95
N ILE A 235 13.69 16.85 -12.36
CA ILE A 235 13.36 15.51 -11.85
C ILE A 235 13.19 14.58 -13.06
N VAL A 236 14.29 14.10 -13.64
CA VAL A 236 14.33 12.88 -14.48
C VAL A 236 15.75 12.33 -14.36
N GLU A 237 16.06 11.66 -13.26
CA GLU A 237 17.29 10.88 -13.17
C GLU A 237 16.97 9.43 -13.57
N ASN A 238 17.69 8.98 -14.59
CA ASN A 238 17.49 7.74 -15.34
C ASN A 238 17.16 6.51 -14.48
N LEU A 239 15.93 6.01 -14.59
CA LEU A 239 15.57 4.64 -14.19
C LEU A 239 16.23 3.66 -15.18
N GLN A 240 17.46 3.23 -14.90
CA GLN A 240 18.04 2.07 -15.59
C GLN A 240 17.42 0.78 -15.05
N PHE A 241 16.71 0.07 -15.91
CA PHE A 241 16.05 -1.19 -15.60
C PHE A 241 16.98 -2.36 -15.93
N ASP A 242 17.82 -2.77 -14.98
CA ASP A 242 18.49 -4.08 -15.10
C ASP A 242 17.59 -5.19 -14.54
N ALA A 243 17.50 -6.27 -15.31
CA ALA A 243 16.75 -7.46 -15.01
C ALA A 243 17.72 -8.56 -14.56
N VAL A 244 17.77 -8.81 -13.25
CA VAL A 244 18.42 -10.00 -12.68
C VAL A 244 17.48 -10.58 -11.62
N MET A 245 17.10 -11.85 -11.78
CA MET A 245 16.30 -12.60 -10.80
C MET A 245 17.15 -12.94 -9.56
N PRO A 246 16.59 -12.93 -8.34
CA PRO A 246 17.39 -13.21 -7.15
C PRO A 246 17.51 -14.72 -6.87
N ALA A 247 18.75 -15.18 -6.70
CA ALA A 247 19.07 -16.30 -5.83
C ALA A 247 18.77 -15.91 -4.37
N LEU A 248 18.51 -16.89 -3.50
CA LEU A 248 18.26 -16.71 -2.06
C LEU A 248 19.31 -15.77 -1.42
N SER A 249 18.96 -14.50 -1.26
CA SER A 249 19.89 -13.42 -0.92
C SER A 249 19.82 -13.06 0.56
N ALA A 250 20.94 -12.58 1.09
CA ALA A 250 21.02 -11.86 2.35
C ALA A 250 19.90 -10.79 2.46
N PRO A 251 19.48 -10.40 3.68
CA PRO A 251 18.51 -9.32 3.84
C PRO A 251 19.00 -8.05 3.14
N PRO A 252 18.09 -7.26 2.55
CA PRO A 252 18.49 -6.06 1.81
C PRO A 252 19.21 -5.08 2.74
N SER A 253 20.31 -4.51 2.27
CA SER A 253 21.10 -3.51 3.01
C SER A 253 20.78 -2.11 2.50
N ILE A 254 20.83 -1.13 3.41
CA ILE A 254 20.67 0.29 3.09
C ILE A 254 22.04 0.88 2.75
N GLU A 255 22.14 1.55 1.60
CA GLU A 255 23.35 2.28 1.20
C GLU A 255 23.48 3.63 1.94
N GLU A 256 24.71 4.15 2.00
CA GLU A 256 25.04 5.42 2.67
C GLU A 256 24.24 6.60 2.06
N GLY A 257 23.78 7.49 2.92
CA GLY A 257 22.82 8.52 2.55
C GLY A 257 23.43 9.68 1.76
N GLN A 258 22.68 10.20 0.79
CA GLN A 258 23.00 11.46 0.11
C GLN A 258 22.24 12.62 0.76
N GLU A 259 22.92 13.74 1.03
CA GLU A 259 22.30 14.95 1.58
C GLU A 259 21.87 15.91 0.47
N PHE A 260 20.60 16.34 0.53
CA PHE A 260 20.00 17.34 -0.34
C PHE A 260 19.31 18.41 0.50
N VAL A 261 19.96 19.55 0.72
CA VAL A 261 19.36 20.72 1.40
C VAL A 261 18.70 20.34 2.75
N GLY A 262 19.39 19.56 3.59
CA GLY A 262 18.87 19.10 4.88
C GLY A 262 17.94 17.88 4.84
N LEU A 263 17.72 17.28 3.66
CA LEU A 263 17.04 16.00 3.48
C LEU A 263 18.05 14.91 3.17
N TYR A 264 18.00 13.79 3.88
CA TYR A 264 18.81 12.61 3.61
C TYR A 264 18.00 11.58 2.81
N LYS A 265 18.62 11.04 1.75
CA LYS A 265 18.10 9.95 0.93
C LYS A 265 18.93 8.69 1.15
N PHE A 266 18.29 7.61 1.58
CA PHE A 266 18.93 6.28 1.72
C PHE A 266 18.33 5.29 0.72
N SER A 267 19.17 4.60 -0.04
CA SER A 267 18.71 3.69 -1.09
C SER A 267 18.73 2.23 -0.64
N ILE A 268 17.70 1.48 -1.02
CA ILE A 268 17.63 0.02 -0.91
C ILE A 268 17.53 -0.52 -2.34
N ASN A 269 18.65 -1.03 -2.85
CA ASN A 269 18.76 -1.46 -4.25
C ASN A 269 18.47 -2.95 -4.49
N GLN A 270 18.16 -3.68 -3.42
CA GLN A 270 17.79 -5.09 -3.48
C GLN A 270 16.29 -5.25 -3.35
N SER A 271 15.72 -6.15 -4.15
CA SER A 271 14.28 -6.40 -4.12
C SER A 271 13.86 -7.11 -2.83
N PHE A 272 12.76 -6.68 -2.25
CA PHE A 272 12.21 -7.23 -1.02
C PHE A 272 10.69 -7.12 -1.01
N ALA A 273 10.04 -7.72 -0.03
CA ALA A 273 8.60 -7.58 0.12
C ALA A 273 8.23 -7.28 1.57
N ILE A 274 7.24 -6.42 1.75
CA ILE A 274 6.70 -6.05 3.05
C ILE A 274 5.26 -6.55 3.11
N ASP A 275 5.00 -7.51 3.99
CA ASP A 275 3.65 -8.03 4.20
C ASP A 275 2.76 -6.97 4.87
N GLY A 276 1.45 -7.07 4.67
CA GLY A 276 0.50 -6.16 5.30
C GLY A 276 0.49 -6.30 6.82
N LYS A 277 0.27 -5.19 7.52
CA LYS A 277 0.26 -5.09 8.99
C LYS A 277 1.58 -5.55 9.62
N THR A 278 2.71 -5.27 8.97
CA THR A 278 4.04 -5.63 9.47
C THR A 278 4.99 -4.44 9.58
N ASN A 279 6.03 -4.61 10.39
CA ASN A 279 7.20 -3.74 10.46
C ASN A 279 8.40 -4.50 9.91
N TYR A 280 9.10 -3.90 8.97
CA TYR A 280 10.30 -4.43 8.35
C TYR A 280 11.52 -3.65 8.84
N MET A 281 12.41 -4.34 9.53
CA MET A 281 13.60 -3.76 10.16
C MET A 281 14.83 -4.05 9.31
N LEU A 282 15.47 -2.99 8.81
CA LEU A 282 16.68 -3.12 8.01
C LEU A 282 17.86 -2.42 8.69
N PRO A 283 19.03 -3.07 8.79
CA PRO A 283 20.20 -2.43 9.35
C PRO A 283 20.59 -1.22 8.49
N MET A 284 20.89 -0.10 9.15
CA MET A 284 21.45 1.10 8.53
C MET A 284 22.96 1.18 8.81
N PHE A 285 23.59 2.22 8.26
CA PHE A 285 24.96 2.60 8.62
C PHE A 285 25.11 2.73 10.14
N ARG A 286 26.30 2.40 10.65
CA ARG A 286 26.56 2.44 12.09
C ARG A 286 26.86 3.88 12.51
N PRO A 287 26.04 4.50 13.37
CA PRO A 287 26.39 5.80 13.93
C PRO A 287 27.65 5.65 14.79
N SER A 288 28.55 6.62 14.74
CA SER A 288 29.66 6.68 15.69
C SER A 288 29.11 7.09 17.06
N VAL A 289 29.43 6.32 18.10
CA VAL A 289 29.02 6.63 19.47
C VAL A 289 30.25 6.86 20.32
N THR A 290 30.23 7.97 21.07
CA THR A 290 31.19 8.23 22.14
C THR A 290 30.45 8.13 23.47
N ILE A 291 30.84 7.19 24.33
CA ILE A 291 30.24 7.03 25.67
C ILE A 291 31.18 7.60 26.71
N GLU A 292 30.70 8.58 27.48
CA GLU A 292 31.43 9.14 28.61
C GLU A 292 31.01 8.44 29.91
N ARG A 293 31.95 7.77 30.59
CA ARG A 293 31.71 7.08 31.86
C ARG A 293 31.94 8.05 33.03
N ILE A 294 30.90 8.72 33.50
CA ILE A 294 30.98 9.61 34.67
C ILE A 294 31.08 8.76 35.94
N LYS A 295 32.25 8.76 36.59
CA LYS A 295 32.61 7.92 37.76
C LYS A 295 31.99 8.36 39.10
N ARG A 296 30.95 9.19 39.10
CA ARG A 296 30.30 9.63 40.34
C ARG A 296 28.79 9.51 40.22
N ILE A 297 28.23 8.75 41.17
CA ILE A 297 26.82 8.38 41.37
C ILE A 297 26.47 7.04 40.70
N ASN A 298 25.96 6.12 41.53
CA ASN A 298 25.58 4.72 41.25
C ASN A 298 24.43 4.54 40.22
N LYS A 299 24.40 5.32 39.14
CA LYS A 299 23.46 5.17 38.03
C LYS A 299 24.24 5.33 36.72
N LYS A 300 24.23 4.27 35.88
CA LYS A 300 24.75 4.34 34.51
C LYS A 300 23.86 5.33 33.74
N THR A 301 24.39 6.51 33.43
CA THR A 301 23.75 7.46 32.51
C THR A 301 24.43 7.31 31.15
N VAL A 302 23.63 7.09 30.10
CA VAL A 302 24.12 6.97 28.72
C VAL A 302 23.84 8.29 28.02
N SER A 303 24.89 8.95 27.55
CA SER A 303 24.80 10.09 26.64
C SER A 303 25.11 9.61 25.22
N ILE A 304 24.15 9.74 24.30
CA ILE A 304 24.34 9.37 22.89
C ILE A 304 24.68 10.65 22.13
N THR A 305 25.90 10.72 21.60
CA THR A 305 26.29 11.78 20.65
C THR A 305 26.34 11.15 19.26
N LEU A 306 25.42 11.57 18.38
CA LEU A 306 25.39 11.15 16.98
C LEU A 306 26.40 12.02 16.20
N LYS A 307 27.45 11.42 15.63
CA LYS A 307 28.37 12.10 14.70
C LYS A 307 28.01 11.78 13.26
#